data_AF-A0A3S1U9A2-F1
#
_entry.id   AF-A0A3S1U9A2-F1
#
_cell.length_a   1.000
_cell.length_b   1.000
_cell.length_c   1.000
_cell.angle_alpha   90.00
_cell.angle_beta   90.00
_cell.angle_gamma   90.00
#
_symmetry.space_group_name_H-M   'P 1'
#
loop_
_entity.id
_entity.type
_entity.pdbx_description
1 polymer ?
#
loop_
_entity_poly.entity_id
_entity_poly.type
_entity_poly.pdbx_seq_one_letter_code
_entity_poly.pdbx_strand_id
1 'polypeptide(L)' 'MDAKVNGNVSFWYADIGLPPYRAPLPGDLEADVCIVGAGYTGLWTAYY' A
#
# COMPACT_ATOMS: atom_id res chain seq x y z
N MET A 1 5.39 -4.19 29.96
CA MET A 1 6.11 -3.16 29.18
C MET A 1 5.15 -2.66 28.13
N ASP A 2 4.71 -1.42 28.25
CA ASP A 2 3.81 -0.81 27.26
C ASP A 2 4.67 -0.37 26.08
N ALA A 3 4.49 -0.98 24.91
CA ALA A 3 5.16 -0.53 23.70
C ALA A 3 4.59 0.84 23.34
N LYS A 4 5.41 1.90 23.40
CA LYS A 4 4.99 3.23 22.90
C LYS A 4 4.50 3.06 21.47
N VAL A 5 3.25 3.46 21.21
CA VAL A 5 2.71 3.54 19.86
C VAL A 5 3.60 4.52 19.09
N ASN A 6 4.42 3.99 18.18
CA ASN A 6 5.05 4.81 17.15
C ASN A 6 3.89 5.45 16.39
N GLY A 7 3.86 6.79 16.36
CA GLY A 7 2.74 7.61 15.90
C GLY A 7 1.90 6.95 14.82
N ASN A 8 0.58 7.00 15.01
CA ASN A 8 -0.47 6.41 14.16
C ASN A 8 -0.07 6.28 12.69
N VAL A 9 -0.54 5.20 12.04
CA VAL A 9 -0.20 4.74 10.66
C VAL A 9 0.07 5.86 9.64
N SER A 10 -0.68 6.96 9.67
CA SER A 10 -0.43 8.15 8.85
C SER A 10 -1.18 9.38 9.41
N PHE A 11 -0.53 10.55 9.39
CA PHE A 11 -1.17 11.85 9.72
C PHE A 11 -2.37 12.12 8.80
N TRP A 12 -2.21 11.87 7.50
CA TRP A 12 -3.24 12.14 6.51
C TRP A 12 -4.41 11.17 6.64
N TYR A 13 -4.16 9.88 6.88
CA TYR A 13 -5.24 8.90 7.09
C TYR A 13 -6.03 9.15 8.38
N ALA A 14 -5.45 9.83 9.37
CA ALA A 14 -6.18 10.24 10.56
C ALA A 14 -7.20 11.35 10.25
N ASP A 15 -6.92 12.20 9.27
CA ASP A 15 -7.78 13.31 8.85
C ASP A 15 -8.83 12.88 7.82
N ILE A 16 -8.40 12.22 6.74
CA ILE A 16 -9.27 11.90 5.59
C ILE A 16 -9.87 10.48 5.66
N GLY A 17 -9.46 9.69 6.65
CA GLY A 17 -9.81 8.28 6.77
C GLY A 17 -8.99 7.37 5.84
N LEU A 18 -9.25 6.06 5.93
CA LEU A 18 -8.65 5.08 5.04
C LEU A 18 -9.41 5.03 3.72
N PRO A 19 -8.72 4.98 2.56
CA PRO A 19 -9.38 4.76 1.28
C PRO A 19 -10.01 3.35 1.24
N PRO A 20 -11.07 3.15 0.45
CA PRO A 20 -11.63 1.83 0.27
C PRO A 20 -10.61 0.88 -0.36
N TYR A 21 -10.66 -0.39 0.07
CA TYR A 21 -9.85 -1.43 -0.56
C TYR A 21 -10.26 -1.59 -2.03
N ARG A 22 -9.26 -1.72 -2.90
CA ARG A 22 -9.50 -2.08 -4.31
C ARG A 22 -9.95 -3.54 -4.38
N ALA A 23 -10.74 -3.87 -5.40
CA ALA A 23 -11.09 -5.26 -5.66
C ALA A 23 -9.81 -6.11 -5.80
N PRO A 24 -9.85 -7.37 -5.33
CA PRO A 24 -8.74 -8.29 -5.56
C PRO A 24 -8.57 -8.55 -7.06
N LEU A 25 -7.44 -9.13 -7.43
CA LEU A 25 -7.24 -9.66 -8.77
C LEU A 25 -8.34 -10.70 -9.09
N PRO A 26 -8.80 -10.80 -10.35
CA PRO A 26 -9.91 -11.69 -10.73
C PRO A 26 -9.59 -13.19 -10.53
N GLY A 27 -8.34 -13.51 -10.26
CA GLY A 27 -7.82 -14.84 -9.96
C GLY A 27 -6.30 -14.79 -9.94
N ASP A 28 -5.70 -15.98 -9.99
CA ASP A 28 -4.26 -16.11 -10.15
C ASP A 28 -3.81 -15.56 -11.51
N LEU A 29 -2.62 -14.97 -11.54
CA LEU A 29 -1.99 -14.48 -12.76
C LEU A 29 -0.48 -14.67 -12.71
N GLU A 30 0.12 -14.87 -13.87
CA GLU A 30 1.58 -14.91 -14.03
C GLU A 30 2.08 -13.55 -14.50
N ALA A 31 3.23 -13.13 -13.98
CA ALA A 31 3.92 -11.92 -14.38
C ALA A 31 5.43 -12.15 -14.31
N ASP A 32 6.17 -11.54 -15.22
CA ASP A 32 7.64 -11.57 -15.19
C ASP A 32 8.17 -10.87 -13.93
N VAL A 33 7.47 -9.81 -13.47
CA VAL A 33 7.81 -9.02 -12.28
C VAL A 33 6.55 -8.71 -11.48
N CYS A 34 6.62 -8.89 -10.16
CA CYS A 34 5.58 -8.50 -9.21
C CYS A 34 6.11 -7.39 -8.27
N ILE A 35 5.39 -6.26 -8.18
CA ILE A 35 5.76 -5.11 -7.35
C ILE A 35 4.84 -5.05 -6.14
N VAL A 36 5.42 -5.18 -4.94
CA VAL A 36 4.70 -5.07 -3.66
C VAL A 36 4.68 -3.61 -3.20
N GLY A 37 3.53 -2.95 -3.35
CA GLY A 37 3.30 -1.57 -2.94
C GLY A 37 3.20 -0.61 -4.11
N ALA A 38 1.99 -0.10 -4.36
CA ALA A 38 1.69 0.84 -5.44
C ALA A 38 1.89 2.31 -5.02
N GLY A 39 2.94 2.59 -4.23
CA GLY A 39 3.35 3.96 -3.90
C GLY A 39 4.20 4.58 -4.99
N TYR A 40 4.70 5.80 -4.78
CA TYR A 40 5.54 6.51 -5.75
C TYR A 40 6.71 5.67 -6.27
N THR A 41 7.47 5.06 -5.36
CA THR A 41 8.61 4.20 -5.73
C THR A 41 8.18 3.01 -6.57
N GLY A 42 7.13 2.28 -6.16
CA GLY A 42 6.68 1.10 -6.88
C GLY A 42 6.09 1.41 -8.25
N LEU A 43 5.31 2.49 -8.38
CA LEU A 43 4.76 2.92 -9.67
C LEU A 43 5.85 3.44 -10.62
N TRP A 44 6.85 4.14 -10.08
CA TRP A 44 8.02 4.56 -10.86
C TRP A 44 8.83 3.36 -11.35
N THR A 45 9.03 2.35 -10.50
CA THR A 45 9.66 1.07 -10.90
C THR A 45 8.83 0.29 -11.91
N ALA A 46 7.50 0.40 -11.91
CA ALA A 46 6.66 -0.25 -12.93
C ALA A 46 6.72 0.45 -14.30
N TYR A 47 7.13 1.72 -14.31
CA TYR A 47 7.16 2.55 -15.52
C TYR A 47 8.47 2.40 -16.30
N TYR A 48 9.55 1.97 -15.65
CA TYR A 48 10.89 1.76 -16.23
C TYR A 48 11.36 0.33 -16.04
#